data_AF-A0A2A4KN14-F1
#
_entry.id   AF-A0A2A4KN14-F1
#
_cell.length_a   1.000
_cell.length_b   1.000
_cell.length_c   1.000
_cell.angle_alpha   90.00
_cell.angle_beta   90.00
_cell.angle_gamma   90.00
#
_symmetry.space_group_name_H-M   'P 1'
#
loop_
_entity.id
_entity.type
_entity.pdbx_description
1 polymer ?
#
loop_
_entity_poly.entity_id
_entity_poly.type
_entity_poly.pdbx_seq_one_letter_code
_entity_poly.pdbx_strand_id
1 'polypeptide(L)'
;MWLAGVRQLDLTQHCMKVFADSDRHRVDPKRRVQTLHLPVDRPPVAWYLCALPFPWDWSRNAHLAFEHAPGERWEGDAMVRGLGVRLTNARPITGWGEHSIPRDAPRRTGRLYRTCRNWQFAWWLRAHRTIPDAPPWAPRRTEGDAEQLPLL
;
A
#
# COMPACT_ATOMS: atom_id res chain seq x y z
N MET A 1 -4.65 -6.95 -9.61
CA MET A 1 -4.46 -5.49 -9.55
C MET A 1 -5.38 -4.91 -8.49
N TRP A 2 -4.91 -3.96 -7.71
CA TRP A 2 -5.72 -3.24 -6.72
C TRP A 2 -5.16 -1.83 -6.49
N LEU A 3 -6.01 -0.94 -5.98
CA LEU A 3 -5.69 0.43 -5.57
C LEU A 3 -6.14 0.62 -4.11
N ALA A 4 -5.23 1.07 -3.26
CA ALA A 4 -5.46 1.30 -1.84
C ALA A 4 -5.21 2.78 -1.48
N GLY A 5 -6.16 3.41 -0.81
CA GLY A 5 -5.96 4.69 -0.13
C GLY A 5 -5.42 4.44 1.26
N VAL A 6 -4.13 4.66 1.50
CA VAL A 6 -3.44 4.28 2.73
C VAL A 6 -3.80 5.25 3.87
N ARG A 7 -4.34 4.69 4.97
CA ARG A 7 -4.74 5.45 6.16
C ARG A 7 -3.93 5.09 7.40
N GLN A 8 -3.61 3.80 7.57
CA GLN A 8 -2.78 3.31 8.67
C GLN A 8 -1.71 2.33 8.16
N LEU A 9 -0.62 2.22 8.90
CA LEU A 9 0.45 1.26 8.63
C LEU A 9 0.55 0.19 9.73
N ASP A 10 0.76 -1.05 9.33
CA ASP A 10 1.27 -2.11 10.19
C ASP A 10 2.59 -2.62 9.62
N LEU A 11 3.70 -2.05 10.11
CA LEU A 11 5.05 -2.38 9.64
C LEU A 11 5.52 -3.77 10.09
N THR A 12 4.77 -4.46 10.95
CA THR A 12 5.01 -5.88 11.25
C THR A 12 4.57 -6.78 10.09
N GLN A 13 3.71 -6.29 9.20
CA GLN A 13 3.21 -6.99 8.03
C GLN A 13 3.88 -6.52 6.74
N HIS A 14 3.68 -7.26 5.66
CA HIS A 14 4.13 -6.90 4.31
C HIS A 14 3.01 -7.15 3.29
N CYS A 15 3.30 -6.93 2.00
CA CYS A 15 2.33 -7.00 0.92
C CYS A 15 1.14 -6.06 1.19
N MET A 16 -0.09 -6.47 0.90
CA MET A 16 -1.25 -5.62 1.12
C MET A 16 -1.54 -5.38 2.62
N LYS A 17 -1.13 -6.31 3.50
CA LYS A 17 -1.41 -6.25 4.94
C LYS A 17 -0.69 -5.11 5.65
N VAL A 18 0.37 -4.56 5.06
CA VAL A 18 1.08 -3.39 5.62
C VAL A 18 0.20 -2.14 5.62
N PHE A 19 -0.81 -2.07 4.75
CA PHE A 19 -1.80 -0.99 4.70
C PHE A 19 -3.01 -1.38 5.56
N ALA A 20 -2.79 -1.39 6.88
CA ALA A 20 -3.69 -1.96 7.88
C ALA A 20 -5.12 -1.43 7.79
N ASP A 21 -5.26 -0.11 7.62
CA ASP A 21 -6.48 0.55 7.21
C ASP A 21 -6.28 1.20 5.84
N SER A 22 -7.18 0.90 4.90
CA SER A 22 -7.12 1.45 3.56
C SER A 22 -8.44 1.43 2.79
N ASP A 23 -8.66 2.50 2.02
CA ASP A 23 -9.77 2.59 1.08
C ASP A 23 -9.50 1.70 -0.13
N ARG A 24 -10.27 0.62 -0.30
CA ARG A 24 -10.06 -0.32 -1.41
C ARG A 24 -10.90 0.05 -2.62
N HIS A 25 -10.23 0.45 -3.70
CA HIS A 25 -10.89 0.71 -4.98
C HIS A 25 -10.70 -0.48 -5.92
N ARG A 26 -11.82 -0.92 -6.50
CA ARG A 26 -11.81 -2.01 -7.48
C ARG A 26 -11.22 -1.49 -8.79
N VAL A 27 -10.16 -2.14 -9.25
CA VAL A 27 -9.58 -1.93 -10.57
C VAL A 27 -9.89 -3.18 -11.39
N ASP A 28 -10.51 -3.02 -12.56
CA ASP A 28 -10.88 -4.14 -13.42
C ASP A 28 -9.66 -4.57 -14.27
N PRO A 29 -9.02 -5.72 -14.00
CA PRO A 29 -7.84 -6.14 -14.74
C PRO A 29 -8.15 -6.52 -16.20
N LYS A 30 -9.42 -6.70 -16.58
CA LYS A 30 -9.82 -7.05 -17.95
C LYS A 30 -10.00 -5.81 -18.83
N ARG A 31 -10.09 -4.61 -18.24
CA ARG A 31 -10.26 -3.36 -18.99
C ARG A 31 -8.90 -2.79 -19.38
N ARG A 32 -8.70 -2.58 -20.68
CA ARG A 32 -7.50 -1.95 -21.25
C ARG A 32 -7.35 -0.48 -20.83
N VAL A 33 -8.45 0.23 -20.66
CA VAL A 33 -8.51 1.62 -20.19
C VAL A 33 -9.64 1.75 -19.18
N GLN A 34 -9.38 2.43 -18.07
CA GLN A 34 -10.41 2.74 -17.07
C GLN A 34 -10.06 4.03 -16.32
N THR A 35 -11.11 4.76 -15.95
CA THR A 35 -11.02 5.97 -15.11
C THR A 35 -11.58 5.65 -13.74
N LEU A 36 -10.86 6.04 -12.69
CA LEU A 36 -11.30 5.91 -11.31
C LEU A 36 -11.46 7.32 -10.72
N HIS A 37 -12.59 7.57 -10.08
CA HIS A 37 -12.82 8.78 -9.30
C HIS A 37 -12.57 8.45 -7.84
N LEU A 38 -11.66 9.19 -7.21
CA LEU A 38 -11.21 8.95 -5.85
C LEU A 38 -11.76 10.07 -4.94
N PRO A 39 -12.11 9.76 -3.69
CA PRO A 39 -12.66 10.75 -2.76
C PRO A 39 -11.62 11.82 -2.40
N VAL A 40 -12.08 13.09 -2.37
CA VAL A 40 -11.23 14.26 -2.06
C VAL A 40 -11.58 14.93 -0.73
N ASP A 41 -12.75 14.67 -0.16
CA ASP A 41 -13.20 15.32 1.08
C ASP A 41 -12.41 14.86 2.31
N ARG A 42 -11.96 13.60 2.28
CA ARG A 42 -11.12 12.98 3.32
C ARG A 42 -10.05 12.11 2.64
N PRO A 43 -9.08 12.74 1.94
CA PRO A 43 -8.12 11.99 1.15
C PRO A 43 -7.25 11.13 2.08
N PRO A 44 -6.88 9.91 1.67
CA PRO A 44 -5.88 9.13 2.39
C PRO A 44 -4.53 9.85 2.35
N VAL A 45 -3.57 9.41 3.18
CA VAL A 45 -2.20 9.97 3.19
C VAL A 45 -1.54 9.80 1.83
N ALA A 46 -1.78 8.66 1.19
CA ALA A 46 -1.36 8.38 -0.18
C ALA A 46 -2.27 7.34 -0.81
N TRP A 47 -2.30 7.31 -2.13
CA TRP A 47 -2.83 6.22 -2.93
C TRP A 47 -1.70 5.32 -3.40
N TYR A 48 -1.93 4.01 -3.37
CA TYR A 48 -0.97 3.01 -3.82
C TYR A 48 -1.64 1.96 -4.69
N LEU A 49 -1.16 1.82 -5.92
CA LEU A 49 -1.56 0.81 -6.88
C LEU A 49 -0.50 -0.30 -6.93
N CYS A 50 -0.96 -1.56 -6.91
CA CYS A 50 -0.15 -2.74 -7.16
C CYS A 50 -0.82 -3.62 -8.22
N ALA A 51 -0.07 -3.94 -9.27
CA ALA A 51 -0.54 -4.64 -10.45
C ALA A 51 0.36 -5.83 -10.77
N LEU A 52 0.33 -6.85 -9.92
CA LEU A 52 0.94 -8.15 -10.21
C LEU A 52 0.10 -8.88 -11.29
N PRO A 53 0.67 -9.17 -12.47
CA PRO A 53 -0.04 -9.90 -13.52
C PRO A 53 -0.26 -11.38 -13.14
N PHE A 54 -1.19 -12.03 -13.85
CA PHE A 54 -1.39 -13.48 -13.83
C PHE A 54 -0.94 -14.09 -15.16
N PRO A 55 -0.14 -15.17 -15.19
CA PRO A 55 0.49 -15.84 -14.03
C PRO A 55 1.49 -14.91 -13.31
N TRP A 56 1.76 -15.19 -12.02
CA TRP A 56 2.53 -14.32 -11.14
C TRP A 56 3.96 -14.06 -11.64
N ASP A 57 4.16 -12.94 -12.33
CA ASP A 57 5.47 -12.44 -12.75
C ASP A 57 5.81 -11.16 -11.98
N TRP A 58 6.67 -11.31 -10.97
CA TRP A 58 7.10 -10.21 -10.11
C TRP A 58 7.93 -9.16 -10.84
N SER A 59 8.61 -9.52 -11.95
CA SER A 59 9.38 -8.56 -12.75
C SER A 59 8.47 -7.57 -13.50
N ARG A 60 7.21 -7.96 -13.69
CA ARG A 60 6.16 -7.19 -14.36
C ARG A 60 5.15 -6.57 -13.39
N ASN A 61 5.40 -6.65 -12.08
CA ASN A 61 4.50 -6.10 -11.08
C ASN A 61 4.61 -4.57 -11.04
N ALA A 62 3.68 -3.90 -11.73
CA ALA A 62 3.64 -2.45 -11.75
C ALA A 62 3.14 -1.88 -10.42
N HIS A 63 3.84 -0.83 -9.97
CA HIS A 63 3.49 -0.11 -8.76
C HIS A 63 3.38 1.37 -9.06
N LEU A 64 2.45 2.06 -8.42
CA LEU A 64 2.35 3.50 -8.48
C LEU A 64 1.92 4.02 -7.11
N ALA A 65 2.67 4.96 -6.57
CA ALA A 65 2.26 5.74 -5.42
C ALA A 65 1.95 7.18 -5.88
N PHE A 66 0.91 7.80 -5.33
CA PHE A 66 0.56 9.18 -5.63
C PHE A 66 -0.21 9.80 -4.46
N GLU A 67 -0.25 11.12 -4.41
CA GLU A 67 -1.00 11.88 -3.41
C GLU A 67 -1.91 12.90 -4.07
N HIS A 68 -2.94 13.31 -3.33
CA HIS A 68 -3.82 14.39 -3.75
C HIS A 68 -3.03 15.71 -3.80
N ALA A 69 -3.12 16.40 -4.93
CA ALA A 69 -2.43 17.65 -5.19
C ALA A 69 -3.31 18.49 -6.15
N PRO A 70 -4.21 19.33 -5.62
CA PRO A 70 -5.14 20.13 -6.43
C PRO A 70 -4.44 20.94 -7.52
N GLY A 71 -4.96 20.90 -8.74
CA GLY A 71 -4.41 21.63 -9.89
C GLY A 71 -3.25 20.92 -10.60
N GLU A 72 -2.63 19.92 -9.98
CA GLU A 72 -1.55 19.16 -10.60
C GLU A 72 -2.07 18.13 -11.61
N ARG A 73 -1.28 17.93 -12.66
CA ARG A 73 -1.54 16.93 -13.70
C ARG A 73 -0.25 16.20 -14.00
N TRP A 74 -0.35 14.89 -14.13
CA TRP A 74 0.78 14.05 -14.48
C TRP A 74 0.37 12.94 -15.42
N GLU A 75 1.25 12.61 -16.37
CA GLU A 75 1.07 11.51 -17.31
C GLU A 75 2.40 10.78 -17.48
N GLY A 76 2.35 9.45 -17.40
CA GLY A 76 3.53 8.61 -17.53
C GLY A 76 3.26 7.16 -17.18
N ASP A 77 4.33 6.36 -17.16
CA ASP A 77 4.25 4.96 -16.78
C ASP A 77 4.32 4.80 -15.26
N ALA A 78 3.61 3.79 -14.73
CA ALA A 78 3.89 3.27 -13.41
C ALA A 78 5.35 2.77 -13.31
N MET A 79 5.84 2.50 -12.09
CA MET A 79 7.25 2.11 -11.85
C MET A 79 7.74 0.88 -12.64
N VAL A 80 6.83 0.06 -13.17
CA VAL A 80 7.15 -0.95 -14.17
C VAL A 80 6.39 -0.62 -15.45
N ARG A 81 7.12 -0.66 -16.57
CA ARG A 81 6.61 -0.35 -17.91
C ARG A 81 5.42 -1.23 -18.25
N GLY A 82 4.44 -0.66 -18.97
CA GLY A 82 3.26 -1.38 -19.46
C GLY A 82 1.94 -1.01 -18.79
N LEU A 83 1.96 -0.12 -17.79
CA LEU A 83 0.76 0.55 -17.27
C LEU A 83 0.93 2.07 -17.39
N GLY A 84 0.33 2.64 -18.44
CA GLY A 84 0.23 4.10 -18.60
C GLY A 84 -0.84 4.66 -17.68
N VAL A 85 -0.53 5.77 -17.02
CA VAL A 85 -1.39 6.40 -16.03
C VAL A 85 -1.47 7.90 -16.30
N ARG A 86 -2.69 8.44 -16.16
CA ARG A 86 -2.96 9.88 -16.15
C ARG A 86 -3.54 10.23 -14.78
N LEU A 87 -2.93 11.19 -14.10
CA LEU A 87 -3.34 11.70 -12.81
C LEU A 87 -3.81 13.14 -12.99
N THR A 88 -4.96 13.46 -12.39
CA THR A 88 -5.56 14.80 -12.36
C THR A 88 -5.85 15.16 -10.91
N ASN A 89 -5.48 16.37 -10.48
CA ASN A 89 -5.48 16.79 -9.08
C ASN A 89 -4.64 15.87 -8.19
N ALA A 90 -3.58 15.30 -8.75
CA ALA A 90 -2.70 14.38 -8.07
C ALA A 90 -1.31 14.39 -8.71
N ARG A 91 -0.31 14.04 -7.90
CA ARG A 91 1.08 13.92 -8.35
C ARG A 91 1.69 12.60 -7.87
N PRO A 92 2.60 12.00 -8.64
CA PRO A 92 3.24 10.76 -8.25
C PRO A 92 4.17 10.97 -7.05
N ILE A 93 4.26 9.95 -6.20
CA ILE A 93 5.28 9.86 -5.16
C ILE A 93 6.40 8.96 -5.69
N THR A 94 7.60 9.52 -5.78
CA THR A 94 8.79 8.87 -6.32
C THR A 94 9.90 8.77 -5.25
N GLY A 95 11.06 8.21 -5.61
CA GLY A 95 12.22 8.16 -4.71
C GLY A 95 12.15 7.13 -3.58
N TRP A 96 11.19 6.19 -3.62
CA TRP A 96 11.04 5.12 -2.63
C TRP A 96 11.52 3.76 -3.16
N GLY A 97 12.00 2.90 -2.25
CA GLY A 97 12.57 1.61 -2.59
C GLY A 97 13.15 0.87 -1.40
N GLU A 98 14.02 -0.10 -1.64
CA GLU A 98 14.69 -0.85 -0.56
C GLU A 98 15.47 0.07 0.38
N HIS A 99 16.05 1.15 -0.17
CA HIS A 99 16.74 2.18 0.59
C HIS A 99 15.84 2.96 1.57
N SER A 100 14.52 2.91 1.39
CA SER A 100 13.56 3.53 2.31
C SER A 100 13.41 2.76 3.62
N ILE A 101 13.82 1.48 3.66
CA ILE A 101 13.76 0.67 4.87
C ILE A 101 14.93 1.09 5.79
N PRO A 102 14.72 1.41 7.09
CA PRO A 102 15.81 1.65 8.04
C PRO A 102 16.72 0.45 8.25
N ARG A 103 17.99 0.68 8.63
CA ARG A 103 18.98 -0.41 8.82
C ARG A 103 18.62 -1.35 9.97
N ASP A 104 17.98 -0.81 10.99
CA ASP A 104 17.53 -1.44 12.23
C ASP A 104 16.07 -1.93 12.15
N ALA A 105 15.40 -1.76 11.00
CA ALA A 105 14.01 -2.17 10.85
C ALA A 105 13.82 -3.67 11.17
N PRO A 106 12.81 -4.03 11.99
CA PRO A 106 12.45 -5.42 12.23
C PRO A 106 12.20 -6.11 10.89
N ARG A 107 12.74 -7.32 10.70
CA ARG A 107 12.59 -8.13 9.46
C ARG A 107 13.32 -7.57 8.22
N ARG A 108 14.16 -6.53 8.33
CA ARG A 108 14.98 -6.02 7.20
C ARG A 108 15.77 -7.12 6.49
N THR A 109 16.35 -8.04 7.24
CA THR A 109 17.15 -9.15 6.70
C THR A 109 16.29 -10.21 6.00
N GLY A 110 14.99 -10.27 6.31
CA GLY A 110 14.04 -11.18 5.70
C GLY A 110 13.76 -10.78 4.25
N ARG A 111 14.14 -11.65 3.30
CA ARG A 111 13.96 -11.41 1.86
C ARG A 111 12.52 -10.98 1.50
N LEU A 112 11.52 -11.66 2.05
CA LEU A 112 10.09 -11.38 1.80
C LEU A 112 9.69 -9.94 2.16
N TYR A 113 10.30 -9.37 3.19
CA TYR A 113 10.04 -8.01 3.64
C TYR A 113 10.87 -7.04 2.81
N ARG A 114 12.18 -7.27 2.75
CA ARG A 114 13.14 -6.43 2.03
C ARG A 114 12.75 -6.15 0.59
N THR A 115 12.28 -7.15 -0.15
CA THR A 115 11.91 -7.01 -1.58
C THR A 115 10.46 -6.62 -1.79
N CYS A 116 9.65 -6.50 -0.74
CA CYS A 116 8.24 -6.14 -0.88
C CYS A 116 8.10 -4.63 -1.16
N ARG A 117 7.68 -4.27 -2.38
CA ARG A 117 7.47 -2.86 -2.77
C ARG A 117 6.46 -2.14 -1.87
N ASN A 118 5.42 -2.82 -1.40
CA ASN A 118 4.46 -2.24 -0.47
C ASN A 118 5.11 -1.88 0.87
N TRP A 119 5.98 -2.77 1.39
CA TRP A 119 6.68 -2.53 2.65
C TRP A 119 7.75 -1.45 2.52
N GLN A 120 8.47 -1.43 1.39
CA GLN A 120 9.37 -0.34 1.01
C GLN A 120 8.65 1.01 0.99
N PHE A 121 7.47 1.07 0.36
CA PHE A 121 6.66 2.28 0.32
C PHE A 121 6.09 2.66 1.70
N ALA A 122 5.67 1.69 2.50
CA ALA A 122 5.19 1.94 3.86
C ALA A 122 6.28 2.57 4.75
N TRP A 123 7.53 2.09 4.66
CA TRP A 123 8.66 2.73 5.34
C TRP A 123 8.94 4.13 4.82
N TRP A 124 8.84 4.35 3.50
CA TRP A 124 8.94 5.70 2.95
C TRP A 124 7.85 6.63 3.52
N LEU A 125 6.59 6.18 3.57
CA LEU A 125 5.49 6.94 4.16
C LEU A 125 5.76 7.26 5.62
N ARG A 126 6.22 6.28 6.41
CA ARG A 126 6.57 6.49 7.82
C ARG A 126 7.60 7.60 8.02
N ALA A 127 8.59 7.68 7.13
CA ALA A 127 9.66 8.67 7.24
C ALA A 127 9.26 10.08 6.73
N HIS A 128 8.27 10.19 5.85
CA HIS A 128 7.99 11.44 5.11
C HIS A 128 6.59 12.01 5.30
N ARG A 129 5.68 11.28 5.98
CA ARG A 129 4.29 11.68 6.16
C ARG A 129 3.86 11.37 7.59
N THR A 130 2.95 12.20 8.11
CA THR A 130 2.23 11.89 9.35
C THR A 130 1.19 10.84 9.05
N ILE A 131 1.47 9.59 9.41
CA ILE A 131 0.57 8.45 9.23
C ILE A 131 0.50 7.63 10.52
N PRO A 132 -0.71 7.33 11.02
CA PRO A 132 -0.86 6.53 12.23
C PRO A 132 -0.41 5.07 12.04
N ASP A 133 0.12 4.50 13.11
CA ASP A 133 0.25 3.04 13.25
C ASP A 133 -1.12 2.40 13.45
N ALA A 134 -1.26 1.18 12.94
CA ALA A 134 -2.30 0.30 13.40
C ALA A 134 -2.13 0.03 14.90
N PRO A 135 -3.23 -0.09 15.67
CA PRO A 135 -3.13 -0.59 17.03
C PRO A 135 -2.48 -1.99 17.01
N PRO A 136 -1.79 -2.39 18.10
CA PRO A 136 -1.27 -3.75 18.23
C PRO A 136 -2.38 -4.74 17.90
N TRP A 137 -2.07 -5.76 17.09
CA TRP A 137 -3.04 -6.78 16.73
C TRP A 137 -3.58 -7.45 18.01
N ALA A 138 -4.80 -7.08 18.39
CA ALA A 138 -5.57 -7.88 19.32
C ALA A 138 -6.12 -9.08 18.53
N PRO A 139 -5.89 -10.33 18.96
CA PRO A 139 -6.59 -11.44 18.36
C PRO A 139 -8.08 -11.13 18.39
N ARG A 140 -8.74 -11.24 17.23
CA ARG A 140 -10.20 -11.21 17.19
C ARG A 140 -10.66 -12.32 18.13
N ARG A 141 -11.23 -11.95 19.28
CA ARG A 141 -12.08 -12.88 20.04
C ARG A 141 -13.14 -13.33 19.06
N THR A 142 -13.04 -14.56 18.58
CA THR A 142 -14.18 -15.24 18.00
C THR A 142 -15.25 -15.27 19.08
N GLU A 143 -16.44 -14.76 18.78
CA GLU A 143 -17.63 -15.00 19.61
C GLU A 143 -17.76 -16.52 19.76
N GLY A 144 -17.34 -17.04 20.92
CA GLY A 144 -17.14 -18.47 21.15
C GLY A 144 -16.13 -18.80 22.26
N ASP A 145 -15.14 -17.94 22.51
CA ASP A 145 -14.20 -18.13 23.63
C ASP A 145 -14.77 -17.55 24.94
N ALA A 146 -15.92 -18.09 25.37
CA ALA A 146 -16.38 -17.93 26.73
C ALA A 146 -15.61 -18.91 27.64
N GLU A 147 -14.90 -18.34 28.61
CA GLU A 147 -14.42 -18.94 29.86
C GLU A 147 -13.95 -20.40 29.85
N GLN A 148 -12.63 -20.58 29.82
CA GLN A 148 -12.02 -21.62 30.65
C GLN A 148 -11.15 -20.93 31.71
N LEU A 149 -11.70 -20.85 32.93
CA LEU A 149 -10.92 -20.58 34.13
C LEU A 149 -9.93 -21.73 34.33
N PRO A 150 -8.67 -21.45 34.72
CA PRO A 150 -7.73 -22.51 35.07
C PRO A 150 -8.21 -23.20 36.35
N LEU A 151 -8.34 -24.54 36.30
CA LEU A 151 -8.49 -25.36 37.49
C LEU A 151 -7.15 -25.37 38.23
N LEU A 152 -7.16 -24.85 39.46
CA LEU A 152 -6.19 -25.17 40.51
C LEU A 152 -6.69 -26.39 41.28
#